data_AF-A0A842TT01-F1
#
_entry.id   AF-A0A842TT01-F1
#
_cell.length_a   1.000
_cell.length_b   1.000
_cell.length_c   1.000
_cell.angle_alpha   90.00
_cell.angle_beta   90.00
_cell.angle_gamma   90.00
#
_symmetry.space_group_name_H-M   'P 1'
#
loop_
_entity.id
_entity.type
_entity.pdbx_description
1 polymer ?
#
loop_
_entity_poly.entity_id
_entity_poly.type
_entity_poly.pdbx_seq_one_letter_code
_entity_poly.pdbx_strand_id
1 'polypeptide(L)'
;MTIEEDWDTAKKLLELLGNKTRVEILRLLSKKECYVSEISRELDIGQQAILRHLRKLSKFKFLYSFEENVDEEDRGRGRRRKYYTIREDYPFKMLINFTEEKFNIKLEQEEISEADEETNLLEILKSWPGLKYYEDQYKRISNIPDQFDRLRFVNDLIKELKVEYERHKQTVNYLASMLRKLRRIKEKIKDEI
;
A
#
# COMPACT_ATOMS: atom_id res chain seq x y z
N MET A 1 -8.83 -2.37 -10.49
CA MET A 1 -9.77 -1.50 -11.22
C MET A 1 -9.12 -0.14 -11.50
N THR A 2 -8.75 0.14 -12.76
CA THR A 2 -8.28 1.48 -13.16
C THR A 2 -9.51 2.36 -13.36
N ILE A 3 -9.86 3.14 -12.35
CA ILE A 3 -10.98 4.09 -12.46
C ILE A 3 -10.44 5.29 -13.24
N GLU A 4 -10.74 5.35 -14.53
CA GLU A 4 -10.65 6.62 -15.26
C GLU A 4 -11.69 7.57 -14.64
N GLU A 5 -11.17 8.68 -14.10
CA GLU A 5 -11.92 9.85 -13.60
C GLU A 5 -12.64 9.74 -12.25
N ASP A 6 -11.90 9.45 -11.17
CA ASP A 6 -12.39 9.77 -9.82
C ASP A 6 -11.83 11.12 -9.32
N TRP A 7 -12.13 12.19 -10.05
CA TRP A 7 -11.71 13.56 -9.71
C TRP A 7 -12.22 14.02 -8.35
N ASP A 8 -13.40 13.55 -7.93
CA ASP A 8 -13.98 13.90 -6.63
C ASP A 8 -13.23 13.21 -5.48
N THR A 9 -12.92 11.92 -5.60
CA THR A 9 -12.06 11.24 -4.62
C THR A 9 -10.65 11.83 -4.63
N ALA A 10 -10.07 12.12 -5.80
CA ALA A 10 -8.76 12.75 -5.91
C ALA A 10 -8.74 14.13 -5.22
N LYS A 11 -9.75 14.96 -5.44
CA LYS A 11 -9.91 16.25 -4.77
C LYS A 11 -10.00 16.10 -3.26
N LYS A 12 -10.89 15.23 -2.76
CA LYS A 12 -11.04 14.97 -1.32
C LYS A 12 -9.75 14.48 -0.67
N LEU A 13 -8.98 13.66 -1.38
CA LEU A 13 -7.69 13.17 -0.92
C LEU A 13 -6.62 14.25 -0.91
N LEU A 14 -6.56 15.10 -1.94
CA LEU A 14 -5.67 16.26 -1.96
C LEU A 14 -6.04 17.25 -0.85
N GLU A 15 -7.32 17.49 -0.59
CA GLU A 15 -7.78 18.28 0.56
C GLU A 15 -7.43 17.63 1.90
N LEU A 16 -7.44 16.29 1.98
CA LEU A 16 -7.01 15.54 3.15
C LEU A 16 -5.50 15.66 3.39
N LEU A 17 -4.70 15.45 2.35
CA LEU A 17 -3.24 15.45 2.43
C LEU A 17 -2.66 16.88 2.39
N GLY A 18 -3.43 17.88 1.99
CA GLY A 18 -3.01 19.29 1.95
C GLY A 18 -2.78 19.93 3.31
N ASN A 19 -3.03 19.23 4.42
CA ASN A 19 -2.73 19.72 5.76
C ASN A 19 -1.45 19.07 6.29
N LYS A 20 -0.45 19.91 6.61
CA LYS A 20 0.87 19.51 7.10
C LYS A 20 0.81 18.51 8.25
N THR A 21 -0.01 18.76 9.27
CA THR A 21 -0.13 17.87 10.44
C THR A 21 -0.57 16.47 10.05
N ARG A 22 -1.54 16.33 9.13
CA ARG A 22 -1.99 15.01 8.65
C ARG A 22 -0.89 14.25 7.92
N VAL A 23 -0.09 14.95 7.11
CA VAL A 23 1.07 14.35 6.42
C VAL A 23 2.13 13.90 7.42
N GLU A 24 2.43 14.73 8.43
CA GLU A 24 3.41 14.36 9.45
C GLU A 24 2.94 13.19 10.32
N ILE A 25 1.65 13.11 10.65
CA ILE A 25 1.08 11.92 11.32
C ILE A 25 1.31 10.67 10.45
N LEU A 26 1.02 10.72 9.15
CA LEU A 26 1.27 9.59 8.25
C LEU A 26 2.76 9.23 8.18
N ARG A 27 3.67 10.22 8.14
CA ARG A 27 5.13 10.00 8.16
C ARG A 27 5.63 9.35 9.45
N LEU A 28 5.01 9.65 10.58
CA LEU A 28 5.33 8.98 11.85
C LEU A 28 4.83 7.54 11.84
N LEU A 29 3.57 7.34 11.45
CA LEU A 29 2.94 6.03 11.42
C LEU A 29 3.53 5.09 10.35
N SER A 30 4.19 5.62 9.31
CA SER A 30 4.91 4.79 8.33
C SER A 30 6.21 4.20 8.87
N LYS A 31 6.67 4.62 10.05
CA LYS A 31 7.91 4.13 10.68
C LYS A 31 7.63 3.11 11.78
N LYS A 32 6.55 3.30 12.53
CA LYS A 32 6.10 2.43 13.63
C LYS A 32 4.65 2.75 14.01
N GLU A 33 3.94 1.79 14.60
CA GLU A 33 2.70 2.08 15.30
C GLU A 33 2.94 3.10 16.43
N CYS A 34 1.96 3.98 16.67
CA CYS A 34 2.03 4.99 17.74
C CYS A 34 0.67 5.15 18.43
N TYR A 35 0.69 5.49 19.73
CA TYR A 35 -0.51 5.97 20.43
C TYR A 35 -0.60 7.50 20.45
N VAL A 36 -1.78 8.04 20.76
CA VAL A 36 -2.10 9.47 20.60
C VAL A 36 -1.12 10.41 21.31
N SER A 37 -0.69 10.08 22.53
CA SER A 37 0.23 10.94 23.29
C SER A 37 1.67 10.86 22.81
N GLU A 38 2.09 9.82 22.09
CA GLU A 38 3.38 9.82 21.37
C GLU A 38 3.32 10.77 20.19
N ILE A 39 2.29 10.65 19.36
CA ILE A 39 2.09 11.53 18.19
C ILE A 39 2.00 12.99 18.64
N SER A 40 1.27 13.25 19.73
CA SER A 40 1.10 14.58 20.32
C SER A 40 2.44 15.19 20.76
N ARG A 41 3.31 14.39 21.38
CA ARG A 41 4.62 14.81 21.85
C ARG A 41 5.60 15.04 20.70
N GLU A 42 5.59 14.15 19.72
CA GLU A 42 6.49 14.20 18.56
C GLU A 42 6.17 15.40 17.65
N LEU A 43 4.89 15.75 17.52
CA LEU A 43 4.44 16.84 16.65
C LEU A 43 4.19 18.17 17.39
N ASP A 44 4.35 18.21 18.71
CA ASP A 44 3.99 19.34 19.59
C ASP A 44 2.56 19.88 19.33
N ILE A 45 1.60 18.95 19.26
CA ILE A 45 0.18 19.26 18.98
C ILE A 45 -0.69 18.60 20.03
N GLY A 46 -1.66 19.35 20.56
CA GLY A 46 -2.57 18.84 21.59
C GLY A 46 -3.31 17.56 21.17
N GLN A 47 -3.45 16.61 22.11
CA GLN A 47 -4.02 15.28 21.86
C GLN A 47 -5.43 15.32 21.22
N GLN A 48 -6.26 16.30 21.57
CA GLN A 48 -7.60 16.47 20.96
C GLN A 48 -7.52 16.83 19.47
N ALA A 49 -6.54 17.63 19.07
CA ALA A 49 -6.30 17.94 17.66
C ALA A 49 -5.79 16.69 16.91
N ILE A 50 -4.86 15.93 17.51
CA ILE A 50 -4.39 14.65 16.95
C ILE A 50 -5.55 13.67 16.74
N LEU A 51 -6.42 13.49 17.74
CA LEU A 51 -7.61 12.64 17.61
C LEU A 51 -8.51 13.06 16.44
N ARG A 52 -8.72 14.37 16.24
CA ARG A 52 -9.48 14.89 15.09
C ARG A 52 -8.79 14.58 13.76
N HIS A 53 -7.47 14.71 13.68
CA HIS A 53 -6.72 14.38 12.47
C HIS A 53 -6.77 12.88 12.16
N LEU A 54 -6.56 12.03 13.16
CA LEU A 54 -6.66 10.58 13.03
C LEU A 54 -8.05 10.15 12.56
N ARG A 55 -9.12 10.70 13.13
CA ARG A 55 -10.51 10.42 12.66
C ARG A 55 -10.70 10.78 11.19
N LYS A 56 -10.15 11.90 10.71
CA LYS A 56 -10.23 12.27 9.30
C LYS A 56 -9.43 11.32 8.41
N LEU A 57 -8.23 10.92 8.83
CA LEU A 57 -7.38 9.98 8.10
C LEU A 57 -8.00 8.57 8.03
N SER A 58 -8.60 8.09 9.12
CA SER A 58 -9.28 6.78 9.16
C SER A 58 -10.47 6.69 8.19
N LYS A 59 -11.14 7.81 7.86
CA LYS A 59 -12.26 7.81 6.89
C LYS A 59 -11.85 7.38 5.48
N PHE A 60 -10.59 7.59 5.10
CA PHE A 60 -10.04 7.19 3.80
C PHE A 60 -9.34 5.82 3.86
N LYS A 61 -9.57 5.06 4.95
CA LYS A 61 -8.98 3.74 5.20
C LYS A 61 -7.44 3.68 5.12
N PHE A 62 -6.76 4.81 5.32
CA PHE A 62 -5.30 4.86 5.38
C PHE A 62 -4.74 4.30 6.68
N LEU A 63 -5.54 4.32 7.73
CA LEU A 63 -5.15 3.93 9.08
C LEU A 63 -6.08 2.84 9.60
N TYR A 64 -5.50 1.88 10.30
CA TYR A 64 -6.22 1.00 11.21
C TYR A 64 -5.75 1.28 12.65
N SER A 65 -6.58 0.88 13.61
CA SER A 65 -6.28 1.04 15.03
C SER A 65 -6.58 -0.24 15.78
N PHE A 66 -5.68 -0.62 16.67
CA PHE A 66 -5.82 -1.79 17.54
C PHE A 66 -5.55 -1.40 18.99
N GLU A 67 -6.03 -2.21 19.91
CA GLU A 67 -5.69 -2.09 21.32
C GLU A 67 -4.50 -2.98 21.62
N GLU A 68 -3.60 -2.49 22.48
CA GLU A 68 -2.49 -3.29 22.99
C GLU A 68 -3.01 -4.62 23.53
N ASN A 69 -2.50 -5.75 23.06
CA ASN A 69 -2.78 -7.06 23.66
C ASN A 69 -1.75 -7.30 24.77
N VAL A 70 -2.11 -6.97 26.00
CA VAL A 70 -1.31 -7.28 27.19
C VAL A 70 -2.23 -8.04 28.13
N ASP A 71 -1.75 -9.12 28.73
CA ASP A 71 -2.52 -9.86 29.72
C ASP A 71 -2.84 -8.95 30.92
N GLU A 72 -4.05 -9.08 31.48
CA GLU A 72 -4.50 -8.19 32.56
C GLU A 72 -3.61 -8.27 33.80
N GLU A 73 -2.89 -9.39 33.97
CA GLU A 73 -1.93 -9.64 35.04
C GLU A 73 -0.63 -8.81 34.89
N ASP A 74 -0.16 -8.56 33.66
CA ASP A 74 1.06 -7.78 33.38
C ASP A 74 0.81 -6.27 33.23
N ARG A 75 -0.45 -5.83 33.15
CA ARG A 75 -0.85 -4.44 32.83
C ARG A 75 -0.78 -3.43 33.97
N GLY A 76 -0.76 -3.87 35.22
CA GLY A 76 -1.03 -2.99 36.37
C GLY A 76 -2.35 -2.20 36.22
N ARG A 77 -2.47 -0.99 36.81
CA ARG A 77 -3.70 -0.15 36.82
C ARG A 77 -3.90 0.73 35.56
N GLY A 78 -3.25 0.43 34.44
CA GLY A 78 -3.33 1.25 33.22
C GLY A 78 -4.57 0.98 32.35
N ARG A 79 -5.14 2.01 31.71
CA ARG A 79 -6.14 1.82 30.64
C ARG A 79 -5.45 1.27 29.39
N ARG A 80 -6.14 0.40 28.64
CA ARG A 80 -5.69 -0.12 27.34
C ARG A 80 -5.35 1.03 26.40
N ARG A 81 -4.13 1.01 25.84
CA ARG A 81 -3.69 2.00 24.86
C ARG A 81 -4.19 1.61 23.48
N LYS A 82 -4.74 2.60 22.77
CA LYS A 82 -5.15 2.46 21.38
C LYS A 82 -4.01 2.94 20.48
N TYR A 83 -3.46 2.01 19.71
CA TYR A 83 -2.41 2.26 18.73
C TYR A 83 -3.02 2.52 17.36
N TYR A 84 -2.31 3.30 16.56
CA TYR A 84 -2.63 3.58 15.18
C TYR A 84 -1.44 3.15 14.32
N THR A 85 -1.72 2.59 13.15
CA THR A 85 -0.72 2.24 12.15
C THR A 85 -1.26 2.46 10.74
N ILE A 86 -0.36 2.56 9.76
CA ILE A 86 -0.74 2.54 8.34
C ILE A 86 -1.23 1.15 7.98
N ARG A 87 -2.29 1.10 7.17
CA ARG A 87 -2.84 -0.15 6.68
C ARG A 87 -1.93 -0.72 5.57
N GLU A 88 -1.25 -1.83 5.84
CA GLU A 88 -0.30 -2.45 4.90
C GLU A 88 -0.97 -3.29 3.81
N ASP A 89 -2.12 -3.89 4.12
CA ASP A 89 -2.96 -4.71 3.23
C ASP A 89 -3.74 -3.87 2.19
N TYR A 90 -3.59 -2.54 2.22
CA TYR A 90 -4.29 -1.63 1.30
C TYR A 90 -3.40 -0.45 0.90
N PRO A 91 -2.35 -0.70 0.10
CA PRO A 91 -1.46 0.36 -0.34
C PRO A 91 -2.23 1.31 -1.27
N PHE A 92 -2.18 2.58 -0.94
CA PHE A 92 -2.76 3.64 -1.74
C PHE A 92 -1.69 4.34 -2.57
N LYS A 93 -1.86 4.38 -3.89
CA LYS A 93 -0.98 5.09 -4.82
C LYS A 93 -1.77 6.16 -5.55
N MET A 94 -1.20 7.36 -5.64
CA MET A 94 -1.73 8.45 -6.44
C MET A 94 -0.65 8.95 -7.38
N LEU A 95 -0.89 8.84 -8.68
CA LEU A 95 -0.01 9.33 -9.72
C LEU A 95 -0.63 10.57 -10.36
N ILE A 96 0.07 11.69 -10.24
CA ILE A 96 -0.33 12.95 -10.86
C ILE A 96 0.57 13.18 -12.07
N ASN A 97 -0.01 13.15 -13.26
CA ASN A 97 0.70 13.41 -14.50
C ASN A 97 0.38 14.82 -14.98
N PHE A 98 1.43 15.62 -15.19
CA PHE A 98 1.35 16.95 -15.76
C PHE A 98 2.26 17.01 -16.99
N THR A 99 1.67 17.20 -18.16
CA THR A 99 2.34 17.31 -19.47
C THR A 99 1.67 18.40 -20.29
N GLU A 100 2.34 18.91 -21.33
CA GLU A 100 1.80 19.98 -22.19
C GLU A 100 0.42 19.64 -22.80
N GLU A 101 0.13 18.35 -23.01
CA GLU A 101 -1.11 17.88 -23.63
C GLU A 101 -2.11 17.25 -22.64
N LYS A 102 -1.68 16.94 -21.41
CA LYS A 102 -2.53 16.19 -20.47
C LYS A 102 -2.21 16.47 -19.01
N PHE A 103 -3.24 16.82 -18.27
CA PHE A 103 -3.29 16.74 -16.81
C PHE A 103 -4.22 15.59 -16.39
N ASN A 104 -3.71 14.61 -15.66
CA ASN A 104 -4.53 13.52 -15.14
C ASN A 104 -4.04 13.03 -13.78
N ILE A 105 -4.99 12.63 -12.94
CA ILE A 105 -4.71 11.95 -11.68
C ILE A 105 -5.20 10.52 -11.81
N LYS A 106 -4.32 9.57 -11.51
CA LYS A 106 -4.65 8.16 -11.37
C LYS A 106 -4.59 7.78 -9.91
N LEU A 107 -5.69 7.23 -9.41
CA LEU A 107 -5.76 6.62 -8.10
C LEU A 107 -5.67 5.11 -8.30
N GLU A 108 -4.65 4.51 -7.73
CA GLU A 108 -4.43 3.07 -7.73
C GLU A 108 -4.63 2.58 -6.31
N GLN A 109 -5.73 1.85 -6.11
CA GLN A 109 -5.97 1.04 -4.93
C GLN A 109 -5.76 -0.40 -5.35
N GLU A 110 -4.73 -1.04 -4.80
CA GLU A 110 -4.55 -2.48 -4.95
C GLU A 110 -5.51 -3.16 -3.97
N GLU A 111 -6.78 -3.29 -4.37
CA GLU A 111 -7.67 -4.29 -3.79
C GLU A 111 -7.28 -5.63 -4.40
N ILE A 112 -6.77 -6.54 -3.57
CA ILE A 112 -6.64 -7.94 -3.94
C ILE A 112 -8.06 -8.49 -3.99
N SER A 113 -8.66 -8.54 -5.18
CA SER A 113 -9.95 -9.18 -5.44
C SER A 113 -9.69 -10.61 -5.90
N GLU A 114 -10.08 -11.59 -5.07
CA GLU A 114 -9.94 -13.03 -5.36
C GLU A 114 -10.63 -13.46 -6.68
N ALA A 115 -11.60 -12.68 -7.18
CA ALA A 115 -12.39 -13.03 -8.36
C ALA A 115 -11.76 -12.61 -9.71
N ASP A 116 -10.89 -11.58 -9.72
CA ASP A 116 -10.15 -11.15 -10.94
C ASP A 116 -8.89 -12.00 -11.19
N GLU A 117 -8.48 -12.79 -10.19
CA GLU A 117 -7.30 -13.65 -10.20
C GLU A 117 -7.46 -14.80 -11.21
N GLU A 118 -8.52 -15.59 -11.17
CA GLU A 118 -8.48 -16.93 -11.77
C GLU A 118 -8.36 -16.94 -13.31
N THR A 119 -8.93 -15.95 -14.00
CA THR A 119 -8.84 -15.85 -15.47
C THR A 119 -7.48 -15.30 -15.93
N ASN A 120 -6.87 -14.39 -15.16
CA ASN A 120 -5.59 -13.75 -15.48
C ASN A 120 -4.40 -14.60 -14.99
N LEU A 121 -4.57 -15.31 -13.88
CA LEU A 121 -3.56 -16.18 -13.26
C LEU A 121 -3.13 -17.30 -14.19
N LEU A 122 -4.03 -17.92 -14.95
CA LEU A 122 -3.64 -19.00 -15.88
C LEU A 122 -2.69 -18.49 -17.00
N GLU A 123 -2.90 -17.27 -17.49
CA GLU A 123 -2.01 -16.66 -18.50
C GLU A 123 -0.69 -16.17 -17.86
N ILE A 124 -0.77 -15.62 -16.65
CA ILE A 124 0.40 -15.22 -15.87
C ILE A 124 1.25 -16.45 -15.51
N LEU A 125 0.66 -17.56 -15.07
CA LEU A 125 1.37 -18.81 -14.75
C LEU A 125 2.00 -19.44 -15.98
N LYS A 126 1.39 -19.32 -17.16
CA LYS A 126 2.01 -19.74 -18.43
C LYS A 126 3.25 -18.91 -18.77
N SER A 127 3.17 -17.60 -18.59
CA SER A 127 4.26 -16.67 -18.91
C SER A 127 5.33 -16.59 -17.81
N TRP A 128 4.97 -16.91 -16.57
CA TRP A 128 5.84 -17.00 -15.41
C TRP A 128 5.58 -18.28 -14.61
N PRO A 129 6.09 -19.43 -15.08
CA PRO A 129 5.92 -20.72 -14.40
C PRO A 129 6.48 -20.74 -12.97
N GLY A 130 7.45 -19.86 -12.68
CA GLY A 130 8.03 -19.69 -11.35
C GLY A 130 7.04 -19.18 -10.30
N LEU A 131 5.96 -18.51 -10.68
CA LEU A 131 4.94 -18.04 -9.74
C LEU A 131 4.21 -19.20 -9.04
N LYS A 132 4.07 -20.35 -9.72
CA LYS A 132 3.46 -21.55 -9.15
C LYS A 132 4.16 -22.03 -7.88
N TYR A 133 5.48 -21.89 -7.82
CA TYR A 133 6.25 -22.22 -6.62
C TYR A 133 5.76 -21.43 -5.40
N TYR A 134 5.55 -20.13 -5.56
CA TYR A 134 5.11 -19.25 -4.48
C TYR A 134 3.65 -19.51 -4.07
N GLU A 135 2.77 -19.82 -5.03
CA GLU A 135 1.40 -20.25 -4.72
C GLU A 135 1.36 -21.54 -3.90
N ASP A 136 2.16 -22.53 -4.30
CA ASP A 136 2.26 -23.81 -3.59
C ASP A 136 2.83 -23.61 -2.17
N GLN A 137 3.84 -22.73 -2.01
CA GLN A 137 4.37 -22.37 -0.69
C GLN A 137 3.34 -21.63 0.17
N TYR A 138 2.57 -20.70 -0.41
CA TYR A 138 1.52 -19.97 0.31
C TYR A 138 0.44 -20.92 0.86
N LYS A 139 -0.05 -21.85 0.02
CA LYS A 139 -1.01 -22.87 0.44
C LYS A 139 -0.46 -23.80 1.53
N ARG A 140 0.85 -24.02 1.58
CA ARG A 140 1.51 -24.82 2.61
C ARG A 140 1.53 -24.16 3.98
N ILE A 141 1.44 -22.83 4.08
CA ILE A 141 1.51 -22.09 5.35
C ILE A 141 0.48 -22.61 6.36
N SER A 142 -0.74 -22.92 5.91
CA SER A 142 -1.82 -23.43 6.77
C SER A 142 -1.52 -24.80 7.39
N ASN A 143 -0.62 -25.58 6.76
CA ASN A 143 -0.26 -26.93 7.19
C ASN A 143 0.95 -26.98 8.14
N ILE A 144 1.56 -25.84 8.48
CA ILE A 144 2.70 -25.78 9.41
C ILE A 144 2.16 -25.70 10.84
N PRO A 145 2.27 -26.76 11.68
CA PRO A 145 1.59 -26.80 12.97
C PRO A 145 2.19 -25.83 13.99
N ASP A 146 3.51 -25.77 14.06
CA ASP A 146 4.23 -24.93 15.02
C ASP A 146 4.20 -23.45 14.61
N GLN A 147 3.92 -22.57 15.57
CA GLN A 147 3.76 -21.13 15.32
C GLN A 147 5.09 -20.44 15.00
N PHE A 148 6.18 -20.83 15.64
CA PHE A 148 7.50 -20.24 15.39
C PHE A 148 8.02 -20.65 14.02
N ASP A 149 7.87 -21.92 13.66
CA ASP A 149 8.26 -22.42 12.34
C ASP A 149 7.39 -21.80 11.24
N ARG A 150 6.09 -21.62 11.49
CA ARG A 150 5.19 -20.93 10.56
C ARG A 150 5.61 -19.48 10.36
N LEU A 151 5.90 -18.74 11.42
CA LEU A 151 6.34 -17.35 11.34
C LEU A 151 7.69 -17.23 10.61
N ARG A 152 8.66 -18.10 10.93
CA ARG A 152 9.95 -18.16 10.25
C ARG A 152 9.76 -18.41 8.75
N PHE A 153 8.98 -19.43 8.41
CA PHE A 153 8.68 -19.78 7.03
C PHE A 153 8.03 -18.62 6.26
N VAL A 154 7.03 -17.96 6.85
CA VAL A 154 6.38 -16.80 6.24
C VAL A 154 7.37 -15.66 6.01
N ASN A 155 8.22 -15.35 6.99
CA ASN A 155 9.23 -14.29 6.85
C ASN A 155 10.24 -14.59 5.74
N ASP A 156 10.70 -15.84 5.64
CA ASP A 156 11.63 -16.27 4.59
C ASP A 156 10.96 -16.20 3.21
N LEU A 157 9.71 -16.66 3.10
CA LEU A 157 8.93 -16.59 1.87
C LEU A 157 8.66 -15.15 1.43
N ILE A 158 8.31 -14.26 2.37
CA ILE A 158 8.16 -12.82 2.11
C ILE A 158 9.45 -12.24 1.55
N LYS A 159 10.59 -12.57 2.16
CA LYS A 159 11.90 -12.06 1.72
C LYS A 159 12.22 -12.53 0.29
N GLU A 160 11.98 -13.79 -0.02
CA GLU A 160 12.20 -14.37 -1.34
C GLU A 160 11.26 -13.75 -2.39
N LEU A 161 9.96 -13.76 -2.12
CA LEU A 161 8.95 -13.22 -3.04
C LEU A 161 9.15 -11.72 -3.29
N LYS A 162 9.61 -10.95 -2.30
CA LYS A 162 9.94 -9.54 -2.47
C LYS A 162 11.09 -9.31 -3.46
N VAL A 163 12.10 -10.19 -3.46
CA VAL A 163 13.21 -10.11 -4.43
C VAL A 163 12.69 -10.36 -5.85
N GLU A 164 11.88 -11.40 -6.04
CA GLU A 164 11.30 -11.70 -7.35
C GLU A 164 10.32 -10.62 -7.82
N TYR A 165 9.49 -10.08 -6.91
CA TYR A 165 8.60 -8.97 -7.20
C TYR A 165 9.36 -7.75 -7.74
N GLU A 166 10.46 -7.35 -7.08
CA GLU A 166 11.25 -6.20 -7.54
C GLU A 166 11.93 -6.47 -8.90
N ARG A 167 12.37 -7.71 -9.18
CA ARG A 167 12.89 -8.09 -10.51
C ARG A 167 11.82 -7.92 -11.59
N HIS A 168 10.61 -8.45 -11.36
CA HIS A 168 9.52 -8.38 -12.34
C HIS A 168 9.04 -6.94 -12.55
N LYS A 169 8.95 -6.16 -11.48
CA LYS A 169 8.65 -4.73 -11.53
C LYS A 169 9.65 -3.95 -12.37
N GLN A 170 10.95 -4.25 -12.27
CA GLN A 170 11.97 -3.65 -13.13
C GLN A 170 11.74 -3.98 -14.61
N THR A 171 11.40 -5.23 -14.92
CA THR A 171 11.03 -5.66 -16.28
C THR A 171 9.84 -4.89 -16.81
N VAL A 172 8.76 -4.78 -16.04
CA VAL A 172 7.56 -4.01 -16.41
C VAL A 172 7.90 -2.53 -16.66
N ASN A 173 8.71 -1.93 -15.79
CA ASN A 173 9.16 -0.55 -15.96
C ASN A 173 9.96 -0.34 -17.25
N TYR A 174 10.82 -1.31 -17.61
CA TYR A 174 11.58 -1.29 -18.85
C TYR A 174 10.70 -1.42 -20.09
N LEU A 175 9.75 -2.37 -20.10
CA LEU A 175 8.75 -2.52 -21.16
C LEU A 175 7.95 -1.23 -21.35
N ALA A 176 7.49 -0.62 -20.26
CA ALA A 176 6.79 0.65 -20.30
C ALA A 176 7.66 1.78 -20.90
N SER A 177 8.96 1.79 -20.60
CA SER A 177 9.92 2.72 -21.20
C SER A 177 10.05 2.52 -22.71
N MET A 178 10.15 1.28 -23.18
CA MET A 178 10.18 0.97 -24.61
C MET A 178 8.90 1.39 -25.32
N LEU A 179 7.73 1.12 -24.74
CA LEU A 179 6.45 1.56 -25.30
C LEU A 179 6.38 3.10 -25.45
N ARG A 180 6.88 3.85 -24.45
CA ARG A 180 6.97 5.31 -24.55
C ARG A 180 7.89 5.76 -25.70
N LYS A 181 9.04 5.10 -25.88
CA LYS A 181 9.97 5.40 -26.99
C LYS A 181 9.32 5.12 -28.35
N LEU A 182 8.65 3.98 -28.50
CA LEU A 182 7.95 3.61 -29.73
C LEU A 182 6.81 4.59 -30.05
N ARG A 183 6.05 5.03 -29.06
CA ARG A 183 5.03 6.08 -29.25
C ARG A 183 5.63 7.38 -29.78
N ARG A 184 6.78 7.82 -29.24
CA ARG A 184 7.48 9.01 -29.75
C ARG A 184 7.94 8.86 -31.20
N ILE A 185 8.47 7.69 -31.56
CA ILE A 185 8.87 7.39 -32.94
C ILE A 185 7.64 7.45 -33.86
N LYS A 186 6.52 6.86 -33.44
CA LYS A 186 5.26 6.88 -34.20
C LYS A 186 4.78 8.30 -34.50
N GLU A 187 4.84 9.22 -33.52
CA GLU A 187 4.42 10.61 -33.76
C GLU A 187 5.36 11.31 -34.75
N LYS A 188 6.68 11.15 -34.64
CA LYS A 188 7.63 11.72 -35.61
C LYS A 188 7.37 11.25 -37.04
N ILE A 189 7.06 9.96 -37.22
CA ILE A 189 6.75 9.40 -38.55
C ILE A 189 5.48 10.03 -39.12
N LYS A 190 4.47 10.33 -38.29
CA LYS A 190 3.25 10.99 -38.75
C LYS A 190 3.49 12.43 -39.19
N ASP A 191 4.39 13.15 -38.53
CA ASP A 191 4.72 14.54 -38.87
C ASP A 191 5.48 14.65 -40.22
N GLU A 192 6.05 13.55 -40.70
CA GLU A 192 6.80 13.44 -41.97
C GLU A 192 5.94 13.01 -43.18
N ILE A 193 4.65 12.67 -42.96
CA ILE A 193 3.68 12.22 -43.99
C ILE A 193 2.63 13.31 -44.23
#